data_AF-A0A9Q3CV11-F1
#
_entry.id   AF-A0A9Q3CV11-F1
#
_cell.length_a   1.000
_cell.length_b   1.000
_cell.length_c   1.000
_cell.angle_alpha   90.00
_cell.angle_beta   90.00
_cell.angle_gamma   90.00
#
_symmetry.space_group_name_H-M   'P 1'
#
loop_
_entity.id
_entity.type
_entity.pdbx_description
1 polymer ?
#
loop_
_entity_poly.entity_id
_entity_poly.type
_entity_poly.pdbx_seq_one_letter_code
_entity_poly.pdbx_strand_id
1 'polypeptide(L)'
;MPKASQKLPLLQTIKSLQFIDALSSDSYSDIQEDIILLDMITSQRYINPRTRYPSNYMYIMNDLQTLSSEKFQKLCRTTHESFEKLVAQSQADKIFQNSSQNKKHNPAIQLAVELSRLGSNGNGAALGKIGMLFGMSHGGIMFYTERVIQILMKLKCKMIVWLTMEEQREMFEVMQAEGFPGCIGFIDGSLEPLSQRPPNDGEAYFDHKKR
;
A
#
# COMPACT_ATOMS: atom_id res chain seq x y z
N MET A 1 1.01 16.79 0.42
CA MET A 1 1.72 17.78 1.28
C MET A 1 3.06 17.18 1.68
N PRO A 2 4.20 17.91 1.64
CA PRO A 2 5.47 17.37 2.10
C PRO A 2 5.36 17.02 3.59
N LYS A 3 5.81 15.82 3.96
CA LYS A 3 5.80 15.34 5.34
C LYS A 3 6.67 16.27 6.18
N ALA A 4 6.09 16.88 7.22
CA ALA A 4 6.84 17.75 8.13
C ALA A 4 8.03 16.98 8.74
N SER A 5 9.20 17.62 8.76
CA SER A 5 10.42 16.99 9.27
C SER A 5 10.33 16.83 10.79
N GLN A 6 10.26 15.59 11.27
CA GLN A 6 10.35 15.29 12.70
C GLN A 6 11.74 15.59 13.28
N LYS A 7 12.77 15.71 12.43
CA LYS A 7 14.14 16.03 12.84
C LYS A 7 14.28 17.50 13.28
N LEU A 8 13.56 18.41 12.65
CA LEU A 8 13.70 19.85 12.88
C LEU A 8 13.34 20.27 14.31
N PRO A 9 12.17 19.86 14.86
CA PRO A 9 11.81 20.15 16.26
C PRO A 9 12.82 19.56 17.25
N LEU A 10 13.26 18.31 17.01
CA LEU A 10 14.25 17.65 17.86
C LEU A 10 15.59 18.40 17.88
N LEU A 11 16.07 18.86 16.73
CA LEU A 11 17.28 19.67 16.65
C LEU A 11 17.14 21.00 17.41
N GLN A 12 15.96 21.62 17.39
CA GLN A 12 15.70 22.85 18.15
C GLN A 12 15.69 22.59 19.66
N THR A 13 15.10 21.48 20.10
CA THR A 13 15.12 21.06 21.50
C THR A 13 16.54 20.73 21.98
N ILE A 14 17.33 19.99 21.20
CA ILE A 14 18.71 19.65 21.60
C ILE A 14 19.58 20.92 21.69
N LYS A 15 19.45 21.85 20.73
CA LYS A 15 20.17 23.14 20.77
C LYS A 15 19.83 23.98 22.01
N SER A 16 18.55 23.98 22.42
CA SER A 16 18.14 24.72 23.62
C SER A 16 18.63 24.04 24.91
N LEU A 17 18.61 22.71 24.99
CA LEU A 17 19.17 21.97 26.12
C LEU A 17 20.68 22.17 26.26
N GLN A 18 21.43 22.12 25.15
CA GLN A 18 22.87 22.38 25.18
C GLN A 18 23.22 23.82 25.56
N PHE A 19 22.40 24.79 25.16
CA PHE A 19 22.58 26.18 25.59
C PHE A 19 22.38 26.33 27.11
N ILE A 20 21.40 25.63 27.68
CA ILE A 20 21.17 25.62 29.12
C ILE A 20 22.33 24.93 29.85
N ASP A 21 22.79 23.80 29.35
CA ASP A 21 23.89 23.03 29.95
C ASP A 21 25.21 23.81 29.94
N ALA A 22 25.50 24.52 28.84
CA ALA A 22 26.66 25.41 28.74
C ALA A 22 26.62 26.61 29.70
N LEU A 23 25.42 27.03 30.14
CA LEU A 23 25.27 28.08 31.16
C LEU A 23 25.40 27.54 32.58
N SER A 24 25.19 26.24 32.80
CA SER A 24 25.21 25.60 34.11
C SER A 24 26.48 24.80 34.42
N SER A 25 27.32 24.54 33.43
CA SER A 25 28.51 23.70 33.59
C SER A 25 29.77 24.52 33.85
N ASP A 26 30.50 24.15 34.90
CA ASP A 26 31.77 24.77 35.32
C ASP A 26 32.99 24.21 34.54
N SER A 27 32.78 23.24 33.64
CA SER A 27 33.82 22.49 32.93
C SER A 27 33.63 22.55 31.41
N TYR A 28 34.58 23.19 30.71
CA TYR A 28 34.54 23.36 29.25
C TYR A 28 34.76 22.04 28.49
N SER A 29 35.42 21.03 29.09
CA SER A 29 35.71 19.77 28.39
C SER A 29 34.46 18.92 28.17
N ASP A 30 33.50 18.97 29.10
CA ASP A 30 32.30 18.12 29.04
C ASP A 30 31.30 18.60 27.98
N ILE A 31 31.27 19.91 27.74
CA ILE A 31 30.41 20.53 26.70
C ILE A 31 31.00 20.33 25.30
N GLN A 32 32.33 20.19 25.19
CA GLN A 32 33.02 20.16 23.89
C GLN A 32 32.69 18.92 23.06
N GLU A 33 32.56 17.74 23.70
CA GLU A 33 32.13 16.51 23.02
C GLU A 33 30.69 16.62 22.48
N ASP A 34 29.82 17.23 23.27
CA ASP A 34 28.41 17.45 22.93
C ASP A 34 28.22 18.44 21.78
N ILE A 35 29.04 19.50 21.73
CA ILE A 35 29.07 20.45 20.60
C ILE A 35 29.49 19.74 19.31
N ILE A 36 30.53 18.91 19.37
CA ILE A 36 31.03 18.15 18.22
C ILE A 36 29.93 17.18 17.73
N LEU A 37 29.27 16.47 18.65
CA LEU A 37 28.19 15.56 18.31
C LEU A 37 27.00 16.29 17.66
N LEU A 38 26.61 17.47 18.18
CA LEU A 38 25.55 18.27 17.58
C LEU A 38 25.93 18.76 16.18
N ASP A 39 27.16 19.23 15.99
CA ASP A 39 27.65 19.69 14.69
C ASP A 39 27.63 18.54 13.67
N MET A 40 28.04 17.34 14.06
CA MET A 40 27.94 16.14 13.22
C MET A 40 26.47 15.82 12.85
N ILE A 41 25.55 15.85 13.80
CA ILE A 41 24.13 15.52 13.58
C ILE A 41 23.42 16.59 12.73
N THR A 42 23.79 17.87 12.89
CA THR A 42 23.21 19.00 12.14
C THR A 42 23.78 19.12 10.73
N SER A 43 25.05 18.78 10.54
CA SER A 43 25.72 18.78 9.23
C SER A 43 25.26 17.65 8.32
N GLN A 44 24.71 16.56 8.87
CA GLN A 44 24.24 15.42 8.10
C GLN A 44 22.72 15.44 7.92
N ARG A 45 22.21 15.21 6.70
CA ARG A 45 20.76 15.05 6.47
C ARG A 45 20.21 13.77 7.13
N TYR A 46 21.02 12.71 7.17
CA TYR A 46 20.66 11.40 7.70
C TYR A 46 21.78 10.93 8.64
N ILE A 47 21.43 10.38 9.81
CA ILE A 47 22.39 9.87 10.80
C ILE A 47 23.06 8.59 10.30
N ASN A 48 22.27 7.73 9.65
CA ASN A 48 22.78 6.50 9.05
C ASN A 48 22.96 6.67 7.54
N PRO A 49 24.01 6.06 6.95
CA PRO A 49 24.17 6.02 5.50
C PRO A 49 22.95 5.36 4.86
N ARG A 50 22.48 5.93 3.74
CA ARG A 50 21.38 5.33 2.97
C ARG A 50 21.93 4.15 2.18
N THR A 51 21.64 2.95 2.63
CA THR A 51 21.81 1.74 1.81
C THR A 51 20.80 1.78 0.67
N ARG A 52 21.29 1.73 -0.57
CA ARG A 52 20.42 1.53 -1.72
C ARG A 52 19.97 0.08 -1.72
N TYR A 53 18.66 -0.15 -1.77
CA TYR A 53 18.14 -1.47 -2.12
C TYR A 53 18.54 -1.78 -3.56
N PRO A 54 19.10 -2.97 -3.84
CA PRO A 54 19.37 -3.38 -5.21
C PRO A 54 18.05 -3.39 -5.99
N SER A 55 17.94 -2.47 -6.94
CA SER A 55 16.73 -2.27 -7.74
C SER A 55 16.67 -3.34 -8.83
N ASN A 56 16.01 -4.46 -8.55
CA ASN A 56 15.79 -5.57 -9.49
C ASN A 56 14.63 -5.33 -10.47
N TYR A 57 14.35 -4.06 -10.80
CA TYR A 57 13.16 -3.64 -11.55
C TYR A 57 12.96 -4.39 -12.88
N MET A 58 14.03 -4.59 -13.65
CA MET A 58 13.97 -5.27 -14.95
C MET A 58 13.75 -6.78 -14.79
N TYR A 59 14.32 -7.37 -13.74
CA TYR A 59 14.17 -8.78 -13.39
C TYR A 59 12.73 -9.08 -12.97
N ILE A 60 12.14 -8.24 -12.11
CA ILE A 60 10.76 -8.35 -11.65
C ILE A 60 9.77 -8.30 -12.81
N MET A 61 9.99 -7.43 -13.80
CA MET A 61 9.06 -7.32 -14.93
C MET A 61 9.10 -8.54 -15.83
N ASN A 62 10.29 -9.03 -16.16
CA ASN A 62 10.46 -10.26 -16.93
C ASN A 62 9.91 -11.46 -16.16
N ASP A 63 10.12 -11.51 -14.84
CA ASP A 63 9.56 -12.56 -14.00
C ASP A 63 8.03 -12.51 -14.01
N LEU A 64 7.41 -11.34 -13.82
CA LEU A 64 5.95 -11.21 -13.81
C LEU A 64 5.29 -11.76 -15.07
N GLN A 65 5.86 -11.51 -16.26
CA GLN A 65 5.32 -12.02 -17.53
C GLN A 65 5.59 -13.51 -17.76
N THR A 66 6.64 -14.06 -17.16
CA THR A 66 7.02 -15.48 -17.31
C THR A 66 6.42 -16.37 -16.23
N LEU A 67 5.77 -15.79 -15.20
CA LEU A 67 5.04 -16.54 -14.19
C LEU A 67 3.89 -17.36 -14.81
N SER A 68 3.80 -18.63 -14.42
CA SER A 68 2.61 -19.44 -14.70
C SER A 68 1.36 -18.80 -14.10
N SER A 69 0.19 -19.06 -14.69
CA SER A 69 -1.09 -18.48 -14.26
C SER A 69 -1.35 -18.68 -12.76
N GLU A 70 -1.03 -19.86 -12.22
CA GLU A 70 -1.19 -20.16 -10.78
C GLU A 70 -0.28 -19.29 -9.90
N LYS A 71 1.00 -19.14 -10.27
CA LYS A 71 1.95 -18.33 -9.49
C LYS A 71 1.59 -16.86 -9.58
N PHE A 72 1.21 -16.39 -10.76
CA PHE A 72 0.76 -15.03 -10.96
C PHE A 72 -0.49 -14.73 -10.12
N GLN A 73 -1.47 -15.63 -10.14
CA GLN A 73 -2.67 -15.46 -9.33
C GLN A 73 -2.38 -15.50 -7.82
N LYS A 74 -1.45 -16.33 -7.35
CA LYS A 74 -1.01 -16.29 -5.95
C LYS A 74 -0.36 -14.96 -5.58
N LEU A 75 0.42 -14.38 -6.50
CA LEU A 75 1.13 -13.13 -6.28
C LEU A 75 0.20 -11.92 -6.37
N CYS A 76 -0.55 -11.76 -7.45
CA CYS A 76 -1.36 -10.57 -7.77
C CYS A 76 -2.84 -10.73 -7.42
N ARG A 77 -3.27 -11.92 -6.95
CA ARG A 77 -4.69 -12.27 -6.64
C ARG A 77 -5.66 -12.07 -7.80
N THR A 78 -5.16 -12.07 -9.02
CA THR A 78 -5.96 -11.91 -10.24
C THR A 78 -5.36 -12.71 -11.40
N THR A 79 -6.09 -12.83 -12.50
CA THR A 79 -5.60 -13.49 -13.72
C THR A 79 -4.72 -12.53 -14.52
N HIS A 80 -3.81 -13.08 -15.34
CA HIS A 80 -3.00 -12.30 -16.28
C HIS A 80 -3.87 -11.40 -17.17
N GLU A 81 -4.95 -11.96 -17.72
CA GLU A 81 -5.87 -11.21 -18.60
C GLU A 81 -6.52 -10.01 -17.90
N SER A 82 -7.04 -10.20 -16.69
CA SER A 82 -7.66 -9.12 -15.92
C SER A 82 -6.64 -8.06 -15.53
N PHE A 83 -5.42 -8.49 -15.19
CA PHE A 83 -4.31 -7.60 -14.89
C PHE A 83 -3.91 -6.75 -16.11
N GLU A 84 -3.75 -7.35 -17.28
CA GLU A 84 -3.42 -6.64 -18.52
C GLU A 84 -4.50 -5.62 -18.90
N LYS A 85 -5.78 -5.99 -18.74
CA LYS A 85 -6.91 -5.06 -18.91
C LYS A 85 -6.79 -3.86 -17.96
N LEU A 86 -6.47 -4.09 -16.68
CA LEU A 86 -6.26 -3.01 -15.71
C LEU A 86 -5.06 -2.14 -16.06
N VAL A 87 -3.95 -2.74 -16.53
CA VAL A 87 -2.75 -2.02 -16.98
C VAL A 87 -3.07 -1.13 -18.18
N ALA A 88 -3.80 -1.64 -19.17
CA ALA A 88 -4.19 -0.89 -20.36
C ALA A 88 -5.07 0.32 -20.01
N GLN A 89 -6.07 0.14 -19.13
CA GLN A 89 -6.93 1.23 -18.67
C GLN A 89 -6.16 2.27 -17.84
N SER A 90 -5.16 1.81 -17.10
CA SER A 90 -4.29 2.63 -16.26
C SER A 90 -3.32 3.49 -17.07
N GLN A 91 -2.74 2.98 -18.15
CA GLN A 91 -1.73 3.68 -18.97
C GLN A 91 -2.23 5.02 -19.53
N ALA A 92 -3.54 5.16 -19.76
CA ALA A 92 -4.15 6.39 -20.24
C ALA A 92 -4.25 7.50 -19.17
N ASP A 93 -4.13 7.19 -17.88
CA ASP A 93 -4.30 8.16 -16.79
C ASP A 93 -3.05 9.02 -16.56
N LYS A 94 -3.26 10.32 -16.36
CA LYS A 94 -2.20 11.30 -16.05
C LYS A 94 -1.47 10.99 -14.74
N ILE A 95 -2.09 10.26 -13.80
CA ILE A 95 -1.46 9.85 -12.53
C ILE A 95 -0.17 9.04 -12.76
N PHE A 96 -0.14 8.23 -13.82
CA PHE A 96 1.06 7.47 -14.21
C PHE A 96 1.96 8.23 -15.19
N GLN A 97 1.49 9.35 -15.75
CA GLN A 97 2.27 10.23 -16.61
C GLN A 97 3.06 11.21 -15.74
N ASN A 98 4.31 10.89 -15.45
CA ASN A 98 5.22 11.81 -14.78
C ASN A 98 5.67 12.91 -15.77
N SER A 99 5.49 14.18 -15.41
CA SER A 99 5.97 15.34 -16.17
C SER A 99 7.45 15.67 -15.92
N SER A 100 8.14 14.93 -15.03
CA SER A 100 9.58 15.10 -14.78
C SER A 100 10.47 14.26 -15.70
N GLN A 101 11.73 14.67 -15.88
CA GLN A 101 12.76 13.96 -16.67
C GLN A 101 13.18 12.58 -16.10
N ASN A 102 12.62 12.15 -14.97
CA ASN A 102 12.96 10.86 -14.37
C ASN A 102 12.36 9.69 -15.17
N LYS A 103 13.07 8.56 -15.21
CA LYS A 103 12.59 7.31 -15.84
C LYS A 103 11.17 7.00 -15.35
N LYS A 104 10.24 6.86 -16.31
CA LYS A 104 8.84 6.52 -16.04
C LYS A 104 8.78 5.13 -15.40
N HIS A 105 8.09 5.00 -14.27
CA HIS A 105 7.82 3.70 -13.66
C HIS A 105 6.62 3.06 -14.36
N ASN A 106 6.78 1.81 -14.80
CA ASN A 106 5.79 1.04 -15.55
C ASN A 106 4.54 0.83 -14.68
N PRO A 107 3.34 1.21 -15.16
CA PRO A 107 2.08 0.99 -14.44
C PRO A 107 1.87 -0.47 -14.03
N ALA A 108 2.34 -1.43 -14.83
CA ALA A 108 2.25 -2.85 -14.50
C ALA A 108 2.94 -3.18 -13.17
N ILE A 109 4.13 -2.63 -12.91
CA ILE A 109 4.85 -2.91 -11.66
C ILE A 109 4.16 -2.25 -10.48
N GLN A 110 3.66 -1.02 -10.66
CA GLN A 110 2.92 -0.34 -9.60
C GLN A 110 1.67 -1.14 -9.21
N LEU A 111 0.93 -1.62 -10.21
CA LEU A 111 -0.23 -2.49 -10.02
C LEU A 111 0.14 -3.83 -9.37
N ALA A 112 1.17 -4.53 -9.85
CA ALA A 112 1.59 -5.81 -9.28
C ALA A 112 1.96 -5.67 -7.81
N VAL A 113 2.72 -4.64 -7.45
CA VAL A 113 3.13 -4.37 -6.07
C VAL A 113 1.93 -4.14 -5.17
N GLU A 114 1.00 -3.29 -5.62
CA GLU A 114 -0.17 -2.97 -4.80
C GLU A 114 -1.14 -4.15 -4.70
N LEU A 115 -1.40 -4.86 -5.80
CA LEU A 115 -2.26 -6.05 -5.78
C LEU A 115 -1.69 -7.16 -4.90
N SER A 116 -0.37 -7.39 -4.93
CA SER A 116 0.29 -8.30 -4.00
C SER A 116 0.18 -7.86 -2.54
N ARG A 117 0.25 -6.55 -2.30
CA ARG A 117 0.11 -5.99 -0.97
C ARG A 117 -1.32 -6.11 -0.44
N LEU A 118 -2.33 -5.78 -1.24
CA LEU A 118 -3.75 -5.93 -0.91
C LEU A 118 -4.16 -7.41 -0.78
N GLY A 119 -3.51 -8.28 -1.54
CA GLY A 119 -3.68 -9.73 -1.49
C GLY A 119 -2.98 -10.43 -0.32
N SER A 120 -2.29 -9.68 0.54
CA SER A 120 -1.54 -10.19 1.69
C SER A 120 -2.18 -9.75 3.00
N ASN A 121 -2.20 -10.63 4.01
CA ASN A 121 -2.78 -10.33 5.32
C ASN A 121 -1.72 -10.17 6.40
N GLY A 122 -2.02 -9.34 7.41
CA GLY A 122 -1.18 -9.11 8.58
C GLY A 122 0.26 -8.74 8.22
N ASN A 123 1.21 -9.49 8.78
CA ASN A 123 2.65 -9.28 8.54
C ASN A 123 3.06 -9.47 7.06
N GLY A 124 2.23 -10.10 6.22
CA GLY A 124 2.44 -10.22 4.79
C GLY A 124 2.37 -8.89 4.03
N ALA A 125 1.45 -8.00 4.44
CA ALA A 125 1.26 -6.68 3.83
C ALA A 125 2.27 -5.62 4.32
N ALA A 126 3.17 -5.99 5.24
CA ALA A 126 4.17 -5.09 5.78
C ALA A 126 5.11 -4.58 4.67
N LEU A 127 5.39 -3.28 4.67
CA LEU A 127 6.21 -2.62 3.64
C LEU A 127 7.60 -3.26 3.51
N GLY A 128 8.14 -3.83 4.58
CA GLY A 128 9.41 -4.56 4.54
C GLY A 128 9.33 -5.85 3.73
N LYS A 129 8.29 -6.67 3.92
CA LYS A 129 8.12 -7.91 3.16
C LYS A 129 7.86 -7.64 1.68
N ILE A 130 6.98 -6.68 1.38
CA ILE A 130 6.72 -6.24 0.00
C ILE A 130 7.99 -5.64 -0.62
N GLY A 131 8.76 -4.85 0.14
CA GLY A 131 10.02 -4.29 -0.32
C GLY A 131 11.09 -5.33 -0.61
N MET A 132 11.18 -6.40 0.18
CA MET A 132 12.05 -7.53 -0.11
C MET A 132 11.60 -8.30 -1.35
N LEU A 133 10.29 -8.54 -1.50
CA LEU A 133 9.72 -9.27 -2.63
C LEU A 133 9.96 -8.55 -3.97
N PHE A 134 9.77 -7.23 -4.00
CA PHE A 134 9.88 -6.42 -5.21
C PHE A 134 11.18 -5.59 -5.27
N GLY A 135 12.15 -5.81 -4.38
CA GLY A 135 13.41 -5.03 -4.37
C GLY A 135 13.20 -3.52 -4.31
N MET A 136 12.21 -3.05 -3.55
CA MET A 136 11.79 -1.64 -3.52
C MET A 136 11.89 -1.01 -2.13
N SER A 137 12.17 0.29 -2.12
CA SER A 137 12.13 1.09 -0.90
C SER A 137 10.70 1.28 -0.39
N HIS A 138 10.54 1.40 0.93
CA HIS A 138 9.25 1.68 1.57
C HIS A 138 8.52 2.90 0.98
N GLY A 139 9.26 3.98 0.70
CA GLY A 139 8.68 5.19 0.11
C GLY A 139 8.11 4.96 -1.29
N GLY A 140 8.77 4.14 -2.10
CA GLY A 140 8.29 3.77 -3.43
C GLY A 140 7.00 2.94 -3.37
N ILE A 141 6.93 1.97 -2.45
CA ILE A 141 5.74 1.14 -2.26
C ILE A 141 4.54 2.01 -1.87
N MET A 142 4.67 2.87 -0.85
CA MET A 142 3.55 3.74 -0.44
C MET A 142 3.07 4.65 -1.56
N PHE A 143 3.99 5.16 -2.37
CA PHE A 143 3.65 6.00 -3.50
C PHE A 143 2.90 5.25 -4.60
N TYR A 144 3.27 3.99 -4.85
CA TYR A 144 2.55 3.13 -5.80
C TYR A 144 1.17 2.75 -5.27
N THR A 145 1.08 2.41 -3.97
CA THR A 145 -0.19 2.20 -3.28
C THR A 145 -1.16 3.35 -3.52
N GLU A 146 -0.73 4.58 -3.21
CA GLU A 146 -1.59 5.76 -3.35
C GLU A 146 -2.09 5.95 -4.79
N ARG A 147 -1.18 5.82 -5.77
CA ARG A 147 -1.52 5.97 -7.19
C ARG A 147 -2.47 4.89 -7.70
N VAL A 148 -2.22 3.64 -7.34
CA VAL A 148 -3.05 2.51 -7.77
C VAL A 148 -4.44 2.63 -7.16
N ILE A 149 -4.55 2.94 -5.86
CA ILE A 149 -5.84 3.15 -5.20
C ILE A 149 -6.63 4.27 -5.90
N GLN A 150 -5.99 5.40 -6.21
CA GLN A 150 -6.66 6.50 -6.91
C GLN A 150 -7.24 6.06 -8.27
N ILE A 151 -6.52 5.23 -9.01
CA ILE A 151 -6.96 4.77 -10.33
C ILE A 151 -8.05 3.71 -10.21
N LEU A 152 -7.91 2.75 -9.30
CA LEU A 152 -8.97 1.79 -9.01
C LEU A 152 -10.26 2.52 -8.60
N MET A 153 -10.15 3.58 -7.80
CA MET A 153 -11.30 4.39 -7.41
C MET A 153 -11.94 5.14 -8.58
N LYS A 154 -11.16 5.61 -9.55
CA LYS A 154 -11.70 6.21 -10.79
C LYS A 154 -12.39 5.17 -11.69
N LEU A 155 -11.85 3.96 -11.74
CA LEU A 155 -12.39 2.87 -12.56
C LEU A 155 -13.60 2.20 -11.91
N LYS A 156 -13.77 2.33 -10.59
CA LYS A 156 -14.85 1.71 -9.80
C LYS A 156 -16.22 1.81 -10.48
N CYS A 157 -16.65 3.00 -10.89
CA CYS A 157 -17.98 3.20 -11.45
C CYS A 157 -18.18 2.53 -12.82
N LYS A 158 -17.11 2.18 -13.53
CA LYS A 158 -17.16 1.45 -14.80
C LYS A 158 -17.12 -0.06 -14.60
N MET A 159 -16.48 -0.52 -13.52
CA MET A 159 -16.19 -1.94 -13.29
C MET A 159 -17.16 -2.59 -12.31
N ILE A 160 -17.66 -1.83 -11.34
CA ILE A 160 -18.64 -2.29 -10.36
C ILE A 160 -19.98 -1.71 -10.77
N VAL A 161 -20.68 -2.45 -11.63
CA VAL A 161 -22.00 -2.11 -12.13
C VAL A 161 -23.00 -3.14 -11.60
N TRP A 162 -24.18 -2.66 -11.20
CA TRP A 162 -25.27 -3.56 -10.85
C TRP A 162 -25.83 -4.20 -12.11
N LEU A 163 -26.10 -5.50 -12.07
CA LEU A 163 -26.64 -6.25 -13.20
C LEU A 163 -27.87 -5.55 -13.78
N THR A 164 -28.03 -5.55 -15.11
CA THR A 164 -29.24 -5.05 -15.77
C THR A 164 -30.44 -5.95 -15.44
N MET A 165 -31.66 -5.50 -15.75
CA MET A 165 -32.86 -6.31 -15.49
C MET A 165 -32.85 -7.63 -16.29
N GLU A 166 -32.29 -7.59 -17.49
CA GLU A 166 -32.10 -8.75 -18.36
C GLU A 166 -31.08 -9.72 -17.74
N GLU A 167 -29.91 -9.23 -17.34
CA GLU A 167 -28.87 -10.04 -16.70
C GLU A 167 -29.35 -10.61 -15.35
N GLN A 168 -30.13 -9.84 -14.58
CA GLN A 168 -30.74 -10.32 -13.34
C GLN A 168 -31.74 -11.45 -13.60
N ARG A 169 -32.52 -11.38 -14.69
CA ARG A 169 -33.46 -12.45 -15.05
C ARG A 169 -32.72 -13.71 -15.43
N GLU A 170 -31.69 -13.61 -16.27
CA GLU A 170 -30.86 -14.76 -16.64
C GLU A 170 -30.23 -15.41 -15.40
N MET A 171 -29.66 -14.59 -14.50
CA MET A 171 -29.07 -15.10 -13.27
C MET A 171 -30.11 -15.70 -12.31
N PHE A 172 -31.32 -15.13 -12.25
CA PHE A 172 -32.42 -15.69 -11.48
C PHE A 172 -32.80 -17.09 -11.97
N GLU A 173 -32.92 -17.29 -13.29
CA GLU A 173 -33.26 -18.59 -13.88
C GLU A 173 -32.18 -19.63 -13.58
N VAL A 174 -30.90 -19.25 -13.72
CA VAL A 174 -29.76 -20.11 -13.35
C VAL A 174 -29.81 -20.47 -11.86
N MET A 175 -29.96 -19.48 -10.98
CA MET A 175 -29.99 -19.74 -9.54
C MET A 175 -31.19 -20.59 -9.11
N GLN A 176 -32.34 -20.41 -9.74
CA GLN A 176 -33.52 -21.23 -9.48
C GLN A 176 -33.26 -22.69 -9.88
N ALA A 177 -32.63 -22.95 -11.02
CA ALA A 177 -32.26 -24.30 -11.46
C ALA A 177 -31.23 -24.96 -10.51
N GLU A 178 -30.32 -24.18 -9.94
CA GLU A 178 -29.34 -24.62 -8.94
C GLU A 178 -29.93 -24.77 -7.51
N GLY A 179 -31.24 -24.52 -7.33
CA GLY A 179 -31.96 -24.72 -6.07
C GLY A 179 -32.04 -23.49 -5.14
N PHE A 180 -31.75 -22.30 -5.65
CA PHE A 180 -31.78 -21.03 -4.92
C PHE A 180 -32.84 -20.07 -5.49
N PRO A 181 -34.15 -20.35 -5.30
CA PRO A 181 -35.22 -19.51 -5.84
C PRO A 181 -35.20 -18.13 -5.19
N GLY A 182 -35.31 -17.07 -6.00
CA GLY A 182 -35.25 -15.69 -5.49
C GLY A 182 -33.86 -15.05 -5.52
N CYS A 183 -32.81 -15.82 -5.82
CA CYS A 183 -31.44 -15.33 -5.81
C CYS A 183 -30.99 -14.88 -7.21
N ILE A 184 -30.20 -13.81 -7.28
CA ILE A 184 -29.59 -13.28 -8.52
C ILE A 184 -28.05 -13.29 -8.45
N GLY A 185 -27.49 -14.08 -7.55
CA GLY A 185 -26.05 -14.07 -7.27
C GLY A 185 -25.73 -14.48 -5.84
N PHE A 186 -24.47 -14.82 -5.62
CA PHE A 186 -23.89 -14.95 -4.28
C PHE A 186 -22.83 -13.87 -4.11
N ILE A 187 -22.81 -13.27 -2.93
CA ILE A 187 -21.70 -12.42 -2.49
C ILE A 187 -21.12 -13.14 -1.30
N ASP A 188 -19.84 -13.52 -1.37
CA ASP A 188 -19.16 -14.06 -0.20
C ASP A 188 -19.11 -12.99 0.89
N GLY A 189 -19.49 -13.38 2.11
CA GLY A 189 -19.62 -12.47 3.23
C GLY A 189 -18.23 -12.07 3.74
N SER A 190 -17.86 -10.80 3.56
CA SER A 190 -16.83 -10.20 4.40
C SER A 190 -17.45 -9.90 5.77
N LEU A 191 -17.17 -10.76 6.75
CA LEU A 191 -17.57 -10.51 8.13
C LEU A 191 -16.69 -9.38 8.68
N GLU A 192 -17.28 -8.21 8.88
CA GLU A 192 -16.68 -7.13 9.68
C GLU A 192 -17.06 -7.39 11.15
N PRO A 193 -16.14 -7.91 11.99
CA PRO A 193 -16.47 -8.30 13.35
C PRO A 193 -16.77 -7.08 14.21
N LEU A 194 -18.05 -6.82 14.45
CA LEU A 194 -18.50 -5.74 15.32
C LEU A 194 -18.03 -5.99 16.76
N SER A 195 -17.55 -4.94 17.43
CA SER A 195 -17.10 -5.01 18.83
C SER A 195 -18.26 -5.24 19.81
N GLN A 196 -19.47 -4.87 19.41
CA GLN A 196 -20.69 -5.03 20.18
C GLN A 196 -21.80 -5.55 19.27
N ARG A 197 -22.67 -6.38 19.84
CA ARG A 197 -23.88 -6.85 19.18
C ARG A 197 -24.83 -5.66 18.92
N PRO A 198 -25.29 -5.44 17.69
CA PRO A 198 -26.30 -4.42 17.41
C PRO A 198 -27.60 -4.67 18.19
N PRO A 199 -28.26 -3.62 18.70
CA PRO A 199 -29.52 -3.76 19.44
C PRO A 199 -30.70 -4.20 18.55
N ASN A 200 -30.69 -3.82 17.27
CA ASN A 200 -31.65 -4.30 16.27
C ASN A 200 -31.03 -5.45 15.49
N ASP A 201 -31.74 -6.59 15.46
CA ASP A 201 -31.38 -7.78 14.68
C ASP A 201 -29.97 -8.33 14.96
N GLY A 202 -29.52 -8.25 16.22
CA GLY A 202 -28.16 -8.58 16.60
C GLY A 202 -27.73 -10.02 16.31
N GLU A 203 -28.63 -10.99 16.16
CA GLU A 203 -28.29 -12.36 15.73
C GLU A 203 -27.82 -12.41 14.26
N ALA A 204 -28.36 -11.53 13.40
CA ALA A 204 -28.00 -11.50 11.98
C ALA A 204 -26.65 -10.81 11.73
N TYR A 205 -26.22 -9.93 12.65
CA TYR A 205 -25.03 -9.09 12.48
C TYR A 205 -23.90 -9.40 13.45
N PHE A 206 -24.13 -10.16 14.52
CA PHE A 206 -23.10 -10.51 15.48
C PHE A 206 -22.33 -11.75 15.00
N ASP A 207 -21.01 -11.59 14.84
CA ASP A 207 -20.15 -12.69 14.41
C ASP A 207 -19.92 -13.67 15.58
N HIS A 208 -20.35 -14.92 15.38
CA HIS A 208 -20.18 -16.01 16.32
C HIS A 208 -18.89 -16.82 16.08
N LYS A 209 -18.12 -16.51 15.02
CA LYS A 209 -16.83 -17.15 14.79
C LYS A 209 -15.87 -16.72 15.90
N LYS A 210 -15.23 -17.70 16.54
CA LYS A 210 -14.20 -17.44 17.55
C LYS A 210 -13.04 -16.67 16.91
N ARG A 211 -12.62 -15.59 17.57
CA ARG A 211 -11.38 -14.88 17.25
C ARG A 211 -10.15 -15.74 17.51
#